data_AF-A0A7U9N4F9-F1
#
_entry.id   AF-A0A7U9N4F9-F1
#
_cell.length_a   1.000
_cell.length_b   1.000
_cell.length_c   1.000
_cell.angle_alpha   90.00
_cell.angle_beta   90.00
_cell.angle_gamma   90.00
#
_symmetry.space_group_name_H-M   'P 1'
#
loop_
_entity.id
_entity.type
_entity.pdbx_description
1 polymer ?
#
loop_
_entity_poly.entity_id
_entity_poly.type
_entity_poly.pdbx_seq_one_letter_code
_entity_poly.pdbx_strand_id
1 'polypeptide(L)'
;MKVIHKQNFFPIVCICFTLLSIGNVILEAITLGKFGHDQQNLLLMLLLSVLAVAVLSQHYRFGSVPLTLVILVQYLLAIGIVMLLTWVSSFFETLHEDAYRDMFLSFTIPYAIGAAVYYVSLFVEIKHANKTLEEIRRYQVEKTI
;
A
#
# COMPACT_ATOMS: atom_id res chain seq x y z
N MET A 1 -5.95 7.15 -6.54
CA MET A 1 -4.50 6.97 -6.79
C MET A 1 -4.36 6.47 -8.22
N LYS A 2 -3.40 6.95 -9.04
CA LYS A 2 -3.19 6.36 -10.37
C LYS A 2 -2.79 4.88 -10.20
N VAL A 3 -3.31 3.97 -11.03
CA VAL A 3 -2.88 2.57 -10.99
C VAL A 3 -1.36 2.50 -11.17
N ILE A 4 -0.72 1.70 -10.31
CA ILE A 4 0.73 1.61 -10.22
C ILE A 4 1.27 0.97 -11.51
N HIS A 5 1.96 1.77 -12.31
CA HIS A 5 2.76 1.34 -13.45
C HIS A 5 4.25 1.60 -13.18
N LYS A 6 5.15 0.93 -13.91
CA LYS A 6 6.62 1.10 -13.76
C LYS A 6 7.07 2.56 -13.76
N GLN A 7 6.41 3.43 -14.53
CA GLN A 7 6.74 4.86 -14.63
C GLN A 7 6.29 5.69 -13.40
N ASN A 8 5.26 5.24 -12.68
CA ASN A 8 4.69 5.96 -11.54
C ASN A 8 5.09 5.36 -10.18
N PHE A 9 5.91 4.31 -10.18
CA PHE A 9 6.30 3.58 -8.98
C PHE A 9 6.96 4.50 -7.94
N PHE A 10 8.04 5.19 -8.31
CA PHE A 10 8.77 6.09 -7.41
C PHE A 10 7.92 7.25 -6.86
N PRO A 11 7.17 7.99 -7.70
CA PRO A 11 6.24 9.01 -7.20
C PRO A 11 5.22 8.47 -6.18
N ILE A 12 4.69 7.26 -6.42
CA ILE A 12 3.71 6.63 -5.53
C ILE A 12 4.36 6.21 -4.21
N VAL A 13 5.57 5.66 -4.23
CA VAL A 13 6.38 5.42 -3.02
C VAL A 13 6.53 6.70 -2.22
N CYS A 14 6.95 7.80 -2.86
CA CYS A 14 7.15 9.08 -2.17
C CYS A 14 5.85 9.60 -1.55
N ILE A 15 4.72 9.51 -2.25
CA ILE A 15 3.41 9.93 -1.71
C ILE A 15 3.03 9.07 -0.50
N CYS A 16 3.15 7.75 -0.60
CA CYS A 16 2.90 6.84 0.51
C CYS A 16 3.82 7.14 1.70
N PHE A 17 5.11 7.32 1.44
CA PHE A 17 6.09 7.68 2.47
C PHE A 17 5.71 8.97 3.19
N THR A 18 5.39 10.03 2.44
CA THR A 18 4.99 11.32 3.02
C THR A 18 3.72 11.19 3.85
N LEU A 19 2.71 10.45 3.37
CA LEU A 19 1.46 10.22 4.12
C LEU A 19 1.69 9.42 5.40
N LEU A 20 2.53 8.38 5.35
CA LEU A 20 2.88 7.56 6.51
C LEU A 20 3.69 8.37 7.53
N SER A 21 4.69 9.12 7.07
CA SER A 21 5.53 9.94 7.93
C SER A 21 4.75 11.05 8.62
N ILE A 22 3.87 11.76 7.88
CA ILE A 22 2.97 12.77 8.49
C ILE A 22 1.98 12.09 9.45
N GLY A 23 1.44 10.93 9.07
CA GLY A 23 0.51 10.16 9.90
C GLY A 23 1.11 9.79 11.26
N ASN A 24 2.34 9.26 11.28
CA ASN A 24 3.02 8.93 12.54
C ASN A 24 3.28 10.16 13.40
N VAL A 25 3.74 11.27 12.81
CA VAL A 25 3.96 12.52 13.55
C VAL A 25 2.66 13.04 14.18
N ILE A 26 1.53 12.95 13.48
CA ILE A 26 0.21 13.33 14.01
C ILE A 26 -0.21 12.38 15.13
N LEU A 27 -0.04 11.06 14.95
CA LEU A 27 -0.43 10.06 15.93
C LEU A 27 0.38 10.21 17.22
N GLU A 28 1.68 10.43 17.13
CA GLU A 28 2.59 10.75 18.25
C GLU A 28 2.16 12.03 18.97
N ALA A 29 1.83 13.09 18.23
CA ALA A 29 1.34 14.34 18.79
C ALA A 29 0.02 14.15 19.58
N ILE A 30 -0.84 13.22 19.15
CA ILE A 30 -2.12 12.93 19.81
C ILE A 30 -1.93 12.02 21.03
N THR A 31 -1.10 10.97 20.95
CA THR A 31 -0.95 9.96 22.00
C THR A 31 0.01 10.38 23.11
N LEU A 32 1.14 10.99 22.73
CA LEU A 32 2.24 11.31 23.65
C LEU A 32 2.35 12.81 23.95
N GLY A 33 1.68 13.67 23.16
CA GLY A 33 1.72 15.12 23.33
C GLY A 33 3.12 15.73 23.13
N LYS A 34 4.04 14.96 22.54
CA LYS A 34 5.44 15.34 22.30
C LYS A 34 5.72 15.24 20.81
N PHE A 35 6.54 16.17 20.32
CA PHE A 35 7.07 16.13 18.96
C PHE A 35 8.54 15.67 19.02
N GLY A 36 8.90 14.67 18.20
CA GLY A 36 10.30 14.43 17.84
C GLY A 36 10.95 13.14 18.37
N HIS A 37 10.20 12.19 18.96
CA HIS A 37 10.79 10.90 19.33
C HIS A 37 10.91 9.97 18.11
N ASP A 38 9.96 10.02 17.18
CA ASP A 38 9.85 9.08 16.06
C ASP A 38 10.71 9.45 14.82
N GLN A 39 11.44 10.58 14.87
CA GLN A 39 12.41 10.95 13.81
C GLN A 39 13.51 9.90 13.62
N GLN A 40 13.79 9.07 14.63
CA GLN A 40 14.83 8.05 14.56
C GLN A 40 14.51 6.92 13.56
N ASN A 41 13.24 6.75 13.15
CA ASN A 41 12.83 5.62 12.31
C ASN A 41 12.30 6.00 10.91
N LEU A 42 12.60 7.22 10.45
CA LEU A 42 12.27 7.70 9.10
C LEU A 42 12.72 6.72 7.99
N LEU A 43 13.89 6.09 8.17
CA LEU A 43 14.43 5.14 7.21
C LEU A 43 13.65 3.83 7.19
N LEU A 44 13.16 3.36 8.33
CA LEU A 44 12.26 2.20 8.42
C LEU A 44 10.90 2.51 7.78
N MET A 45 10.34 3.70 8.01
CA MET A 45 9.11 4.13 7.32
C MET A 45 9.29 4.19 5.81
N LEU A 46 10.42 4.71 5.33
CA LEU A 46 10.74 4.68 3.90
C LEU A 46 10.79 3.24 3.40
N LEU A 47 11.47 2.35 4.12
CA LEU A 47 11.60 0.95 3.74
C LEU A 47 10.23 0.25 3.69
N LEU A 48 9.38 0.45 4.71
CA LEU A 48 8.01 -0.06 4.76
C LEU A 48 7.14 0.50 3.63
N SER A 49 7.27 1.79 3.30
CA SER A 49 6.52 2.41 2.20
C SER A 49 6.92 1.85 0.83
N VAL A 50 8.23 1.63 0.60
CA VAL A 50 8.74 0.95 -0.60
C VAL A 50 8.18 -0.46 -0.68
N LEU A 51 8.19 -1.19 0.43
CA LEU A 51 7.73 -2.57 0.52
C LEU A 51 6.23 -2.69 0.25
N ALA A 52 5.42 -1.81 0.85
CA ALA A 52 3.98 -1.76 0.63
C ALA A 52 3.64 -1.49 -0.85
N VAL A 53 4.28 -0.48 -1.47
CA VAL A 53 4.05 -0.16 -2.89
C VAL A 53 4.61 -1.25 -3.80
N ALA A 54 5.74 -1.86 -3.47
CA ALA A 54 6.28 -3.01 -4.19
C ALA A 54 5.29 -4.17 -4.22
N VAL A 55 4.75 -4.56 -3.06
CA VAL A 55 3.74 -5.62 -2.95
C VAL A 55 2.48 -5.28 -3.74
N LEU A 56 1.95 -4.06 -3.59
CA LEU A 56 0.77 -3.61 -4.33
C LEU A 56 1.00 -3.60 -5.84
N SER A 57 2.18 -3.18 -6.29
CA SER A 57 2.53 -3.13 -7.72
C SER A 57 2.52 -4.51 -8.40
N GLN A 58 2.68 -5.60 -7.65
CA GLN A 58 2.63 -6.96 -8.20
C GLN A 58 1.21 -7.42 -8.55
N HIS A 59 0.16 -6.67 -8.20
CA HIS A 59 -1.23 -6.99 -8.53
C HIS A 59 -1.42 -7.34 -10.01
N TYR A 60 -0.77 -6.60 -10.91
CA TYR A 60 -0.91 -6.77 -12.37
C TYR A 60 -0.57 -8.19 -12.86
N ARG A 61 0.29 -8.92 -12.15
CA ARG A 61 0.66 -10.31 -12.50
C ARG A 61 -0.45 -11.32 -12.25
N PHE A 62 -1.47 -10.97 -11.47
CA PHE A 62 -2.55 -11.87 -11.07
C PHE A 62 -3.87 -11.56 -11.78
N GLY A 63 -3.82 -11.11 -13.04
CA GLY A 63 -5.01 -10.73 -13.82
C GLY A 63 -6.07 -11.82 -14.02
N SER A 64 -5.74 -13.09 -13.75
CA SER A 64 -6.63 -14.25 -13.85
C SER A 64 -7.14 -14.77 -12.49
N VAL A 65 -6.73 -14.16 -11.38
CA VAL A 65 -7.09 -14.59 -10.01
C VAL A 65 -8.15 -13.64 -9.44
N PRO A 66 -9.14 -14.13 -8.66
CA PRO A 66 -10.12 -13.26 -8.01
C PRO A 66 -9.43 -12.20 -7.16
N LEU A 67 -9.86 -10.95 -7.36
CA LEU A 67 -9.28 -9.74 -6.77
C LEU A 67 -9.11 -9.84 -5.24
N THR A 68 -10.10 -10.42 -4.56
CA THR A 68 -10.11 -10.66 -3.11
C THR A 68 -8.98 -11.57 -2.64
N LEU A 69 -8.65 -12.59 -3.43
CA LEU A 69 -7.58 -13.53 -3.12
C LEU A 69 -6.21 -12.87 -3.31
N VAL A 70 -6.05 -12.05 -4.34
CA VAL A 70 -4.82 -11.26 -4.57
C VAL A 70 -4.55 -10.32 -3.39
N ILE A 71 -5.58 -9.62 -2.89
CA ILE A 71 -5.48 -8.76 -1.69
C ILE A 71 -4.98 -9.54 -0.49
N LEU A 72 -5.62 -10.68 -0.22
CA LEU A 72 -5.33 -11.49 0.95
C LEU A 72 -3.90 -12.04 0.89
N VAL A 73 -3.47 -12.54 -0.26
CA VAL A 73 -2.09 -13.02 -0.47
C VAL A 73 -1.09 -11.87 -0.33
N GLN A 74 -1.33 -10.72 -0.96
CA GLN A 74 -0.47 -9.54 -0.85
C GLN A 74 -0.32 -9.08 0.60
N TYR A 75 -1.43 -9.02 1.35
CA TYR A 75 -1.42 -8.68 2.76
C TYR A 75 -0.61 -9.69 3.60
N LEU A 76 -0.87 -10.99 3.44
CA LEU A 76 -0.15 -12.04 4.16
C LEU A 76 1.37 -12.00 3.88
N LEU A 77 1.74 -11.71 2.64
CA LEU A 77 3.14 -11.60 2.24
C LEU A 77 3.78 -10.35 2.85
N ALA A 78 3.09 -9.21 2.80
CA ALA A 78 3.57 -7.96 3.38
C ALA A 78 3.74 -8.06 4.90
N ILE A 79 2.72 -8.55 5.61
CA ILE A 79 2.79 -8.70 7.06
C ILE A 79 3.83 -9.75 7.46
N GLY A 80 3.97 -10.83 6.69
CA GLY A 80 5.02 -11.83 6.90
C GLY A 80 6.42 -11.23 6.81
N ILE A 81 6.67 -10.37 5.80
CA ILE A 81 7.96 -9.68 5.67
C ILE A 81 8.19 -8.71 6.82
N VAL A 82 7.18 -7.94 7.22
CA VAL A 82 7.29 -6.98 8.33
C VAL A 82 7.63 -7.71 9.63
N MET A 83 6.91 -8.79 9.95
CA MET A 83 7.18 -9.60 11.14
C MET A 83 8.57 -10.25 11.11
N LEU A 84 9.04 -10.67 9.93
CA LEU A 84 10.40 -11.20 9.75
C LEU A 84 11.44 -10.11 10.00
N LEU A 85 11.25 -8.90 9.48
CA LEU A 85 12.13 -7.76 9.73
C LEU A 85 12.17 -7.42 11.23
N THR A 86 11.02 -7.38 11.90
CA THR A 86 10.94 -7.17 13.36
C THR A 86 11.70 -8.25 14.13
N TRP A 87 11.60 -9.52 13.68
CA TRP A 87 12.35 -10.62 14.26
C TRP A 87 13.86 -10.49 14.06
N VAL A 88 14.31 -10.09 12.87
CA VAL A 88 15.73 -9.81 12.61
C VAL A 88 16.23 -8.63 13.44
N SER A 89 15.46 -7.56 13.55
CA SER A 89 15.78 -6.39 14.38
C SER A 89 15.92 -6.77 15.87
N SER A 90 15.22 -7.81 16.33
CA SER A 90 15.32 -8.31 17.70
C SER A 90 16.67 -8.91 18.07
N PHE A 91 17.55 -9.20 17.10
CA PHE A 91 18.92 -9.60 17.38
C PHE A 91 19.86 -8.40 17.61
N PHE A 92 19.46 -7.19 17.21
CA PHE A 92 20.27 -5.99 17.30
C PHE A 92 19.83 -5.06 18.44
N GLU A 93 18.54 -5.03 18.77
CA GLU A 93 17.99 -4.21 19.85
C GLU A 93 17.05 -5.01 20.77
N THR A 94 17.02 -4.63 22.05
CA THR A 94 16.04 -5.13 23.01
C THR A 94 14.65 -4.60 22.68
N LEU A 95 13.84 -5.43 22.03
CA LEU A 95 12.42 -5.14 21.80
C LEU A 95 11.68 -5.11 23.13
N HIS A 96 10.79 -4.12 23.27
CA HIS A 96 9.81 -4.10 24.34
C HIS A 96 8.80 -5.23 24.16
N GLU A 97 8.19 -5.68 25.26
CA GLU A 97 7.29 -6.85 25.29
C GLU A 97 6.12 -6.74 24.30
N ASP A 98 5.67 -5.52 23.99
CA ASP A 98 4.59 -5.22 23.03
C ASP A 98 5.06 -4.85 21.61
N ALA A 99 6.36 -4.87 21.31
CA ALA A 99 6.90 -4.33 20.06
C ALA A 99 6.37 -5.03 18.80
N TYR A 100 6.11 -6.34 18.85
CA TYR A 100 5.51 -7.07 17.73
C TYR A 100 4.06 -6.66 17.47
N ARG A 101 3.27 -6.48 18.53
CA ARG A 101 1.87 -6.08 18.43
C ARG A 101 1.75 -4.66 17.90
N ASP A 102 2.62 -3.78 18.36
CA ASP A 102 2.64 -2.38 17.95
C ASP A 102 3.06 -2.24 16.48
N MET A 103 4.09 -2.98 16.06
CA MET A 103 4.50 -3.03 14.64
C MET A 103 3.40 -3.63 13.74
N PHE A 104 2.74 -4.69 14.20
CA PHE A 104 1.63 -5.30 13.46
C PHE A 104 0.50 -4.30 13.22
N LEU A 105 0.06 -3.58 14.25
CA LEU A 105 -1.02 -2.59 14.14
C LEU A 105 -0.58 -1.39 13.29
N SER A 106 0.64 -0.90 13.51
CA SER A 106 1.22 0.23 12.80
C SER A 106 1.39 -0.04 11.30
N PHE A 107 1.60 -1.29 10.89
CA PHE A 107 1.64 -1.66 9.48
C PHE A 107 0.26 -1.99 8.91
N THR A 108 -0.57 -2.71 9.66
CA THR A 108 -1.87 -3.21 9.19
C THR A 108 -2.84 -2.06 8.92
N ILE A 109 -2.92 -1.06 9.81
CA ILE A 109 -3.87 0.05 9.67
C ILE A 109 -3.60 0.85 8.40
N PRO A 110 -2.38 1.36 8.14
CA PRO A 110 -2.11 2.12 6.93
C PRO A 110 -2.15 1.27 5.67
N TYR A 111 -1.71 0.01 5.74
CA TYR A 111 -1.80 -0.91 4.60
C TYR A 111 -3.25 -1.16 4.18
N ALA A 112 -4.15 -1.40 5.15
CA ALA A 112 -5.57 -1.60 4.89
C ALA A 112 -6.20 -0.36 4.21
N ILE A 113 -5.86 0.84 4.69
CA ILE A 113 -6.31 2.10 4.07
C ILE A 113 -5.76 2.23 2.65
N GLY A 114 -4.46 2.01 2.45
CA GLY A 114 -3.82 2.07 1.14
C GLY A 114 -4.40 1.08 0.14
N ALA A 115 -4.64 -0.16 0.57
CA ALA A 115 -5.29 -1.19 -0.22
C ALA A 115 -6.72 -0.76 -0.61
N ALA A 116 -7.54 -0.31 0.35
CA ALA A 116 -8.89 0.14 0.07
C ALA A 116 -8.93 1.26 -0.99
N VAL A 117 -8.08 2.29 -0.83
CA VAL A 117 -7.98 3.41 -1.80
C VAL A 117 -7.53 2.93 -3.17
N TYR A 118 -6.55 2.03 -3.22
CA TYR A 118 -6.05 1.46 -4.47
C TYR A 118 -7.13 0.68 -5.22
N TYR A 119 -7.87 -0.19 -4.52
CA TYR A 119 -8.90 -1.01 -5.13
C TYR A 119 -10.13 -0.22 -5.59
N VAL A 120 -10.54 0.80 -4.84
CA VAL A 120 -11.57 1.73 -5.30
C VAL A 120 -11.13 2.42 -6.60
N SER A 121 -9.88 2.87 -6.66
CA SER A 121 -9.33 3.50 -7.86
C SER A 121 -9.31 2.52 -9.05
N LEU A 122 -8.90 1.27 -8.82
CA LEU A 122 -8.87 0.22 -9.83
C LEU A 122 -10.28 -0.11 -10.36
N PHE A 123 -11.28 -0.22 -9.48
CA PHE A 123 -12.66 -0.52 -9.88
C PHE A 123 -13.26 0.57 -10.75
N VAL A 124 -12.95 1.84 -10.43
CA VAL A 124 -13.34 2.99 -11.24
C VAL A 124 -12.67 2.95 -12.62
N GLU A 125 -11.37 2.66 -12.69
CA GLU A 125 -10.65 2.54 -13.97
C GLU A 125 -11.20 1.41 -14.85
N ILE A 126 -11.49 0.24 -14.29
CA ILE A 126 -12.09 -0.88 -15.03
C ILE A 126 -13.46 -0.49 -15.59
N LYS A 127 -14.30 0.18 -14.79
CA LYS A 127 -15.62 0.65 -15.22
C LYS A 127 -15.52 1.66 -16.37
N HIS A 128 -14.57 2.58 -16.28
CA HIS A 128 -14.31 3.55 -17.35
C HIS A 128 -13.81 2.88 -18.63
N ALA A 129 -12.84 1.95 -18.52
CA ALA A 129 -12.30 1.23 -19.66
C ALA A 129 -13.37 0.40 -20.39
N ASN A 130 -14.24 -0.30 -19.64
CA ASN A 130 -15.36 -1.04 -20.23
C ASN A 130 -16.34 -0.12 -20.96
N LYS A 131 -16.67 1.04 -20.39
CA LYS A 131 -17.55 2.02 -21.03
C LYS A 131 -16.95 2.54 -22.35
N THR A 132 -15.66 2.86 -22.36
CA THR A 132 -14.96 3.31 -23.58
C THR A 132 -14.91 2.22 -24.66
N LEU A 133 -14.72 0.95 -24.27
CA LEU A 133 -14.76 -0.18 -25.21
C LEU A 133 -16.14 -0.38 -25.82
N GLU A 134 -17.21 -0.23 -25.02
CA GLU A 134 -18.59 -0.29 -25.52
C GLU A 134 -18.89 0.86 -26.49
N GLU A 135 -18.42 2.07 -26.21
CA GLU A 135 -18.55 3.24 -27.10
C GLU A 135 -17.83 2.99 -28.43
N ILE A 136 -16.57 2.54 -28.41
CA ILE A 136 -15.81 2.20 -29.63
C ILE A 136 -16.51 1.10 -30.44
N ARG A 137 -17.00 0.05 -29.78
CA ARG A 137 -17.75 -1.03 -30.44
C ARG A 137 -19.01 -0.48 -31.11
N ARG A 138 -19.77 0.41 -30.46
CA ARG A 138 -20.96 1.04 -31.06
C ARG A 138 -20.62 1.91 -32.26
N TYR A 139 -19.60 2.76 -32.17
CA TYR A 139 -19.14 3.57 -33.31
C TYR A 139 -18.69 2.72 -34.50
N GLN A 140 -18.04 1.58 -34.26
CA GLN A 140 -17.64 0.65 -35.32
C GLN A 140 -18.86 -0.01 -36.01
N VAL A 141 -19.86 -0.44 -35.23
CA VAL A 141 -21.08 -1.03 -35.78
C VAL A 141 -21.88 -0.01 -36.59
N GLU A 142 -22.02 1.22 -36.10
CA GLU A 142 -22.75 2.28 -36.79
C GLU A 142 -22.07 2.72 -38.10
N LYS A 143 -20.74 2.64 -38.19
CA LYS A 143 -20.00 2.93 -39.43
C LYS A 143 -20.07 1.82 -40.49
N THR A 144 -20.49 0.62 -40.09
CA THR A 144 -20.53 -0.57 -40.97
C THR A 144 -21.91 -0.77 -41.62
N ILE A 145 -22.93 -0.02 -41.17
CA ILE A 145 -24.30 0.01 -41.70
C ILE A 145 -24.43 1.21 -42.65
#